data_AF-A0AAI8CEY6-F1
#
_entry.id   AF-A0AAI8CEY6-F1
#
_cell.length_a   1.000
_cell.length_b   1.000
_cell.length_c   1.000
_cell.angle_alpha   90.00
_cell.angle_beta   90.00
_cell.angle_gamma   90.00
#
_symmetry.space_group_name_H-M   'P 1'
#
loop_
_entity.id
_entity.type
_entity.pdbx_description
1 polymer ?
#
loop_
_entity_poly.entity_id
_entity_poly.type
_entity_poly.pdbx_seq_one_letter_code
_entity_poly.pdbx_strand_id
1 'polypeptide(L)' 'MSIIYLLICISIVLAVTFLYIFIRAVRSGQFDDDYTPSVRMLFEDELKNSKPKTNINSENQI' A
#
# COMPACT_ATOMS: atom_id res chain seq x y z
N MET A 1 41.51 2.74 25.95
CA MET A 1 41.25 1.52 25.15
C MET A 1 40.01 0.72 25.60
N SER A 2 39.24 1.18 26.59
CA SER A 2 37.97 0.54 26.98
C SER A 2 36.75 1.09 26.20
N ILE A 3 36.79 2.38 25.85
CA ILE A 3 35.69 3.08 25.16
C ILE A 3 35.31 2.44 23.81
N ILE A 4 36.28 1.78 23.16
CA ILE A 4 36.06 1.12 21.87
C ILE A 4 35.06 -0.04 21.99
N TYR A 5 35.08 -0.79 23.10
CA TYR A 5 34.15 -1.90 23.34
C TYR A 5 32.73 -1.38 23.55
N LEU A 6 32.57 -0.26 24.25
CA LEU A 6 31.28 0.40 24.44
C LEU A 6 30.69 0.88 23.09
N LEU A 7 31.52 1.51 22.26
CA LEU A 7 31.11 2.00 20.94
C LEU A 7 30.71 0.85 20.00
N ILE A 8 31.44 -0.26 20.03
CA ILE A 8 31.11 -1.46 19.24
C ILE A 8 29.75 -2.01 19.66
N CYS A 9 29.48 -2.14 20.96
CA CYS A 9 28.18 -2.62 21.45
C CYS A 9 27.03 -1.73 20.99
N ILE A 10 27.17 -0.41 21.14
CA ILE A 10 26.13 0.55 20.72
C ILE A 10 25.91 0.48 19.20
N SER A 11 26.98 0.40 18.41
CA SER A 11 26.89 0.29 16.95
C SER A 11 26.16 -0.98 16.51
N ILE A 12 26.47 -2.13 17.12
CA ILE A 12 25.79 -3.40 16.81
C ILE A 12 24.31 -3.32 17.18
N VAL A 13 23.97 -2.78 18.34
CA VAL A 13 22.56 -2.63 18.77
C VAL A 13 21.78 -1.76 17.79
N LEU A 14 22.35 -0.64 17.34
CA LEU A 14 21.72 0.22 16.34
C LEU A 14 21.55 -0.50 15.00
N ALA A 15 22.57 -1.22 14.54
CA ALA A 15 22.52 -1.97 13.29
C ALA A 15 21.44 -3.06 13.30
N VAL A 16 21.35 -3.84 14.38
CA VAL A 16 20.34 -4.90 14.54
C VAL A 16 18.94 -4.30 14.63
N THR A 17 18.77 -3.22 15.41
CA THR A 17 17.47 -2.54 15.55
C THR A 17 16.98 -1.99 14.22
N PHE A 18 17.86 -1.32 13.48
CA PHE A 18 17.56 -0.81 12.15
C PHE A 18 17.18 -1.92 11.18
N LEU A 19 17.97 -3.00 11.14
CA LEU A 19 17.71 -4.15 10.27
C LEU A 19 16.38 -4.84 10.61
N TYR A 20 16.06 -4.99 11.90
CA TYR A 20 14.80 -5.57 12.35
C TYR A 20 13.60 -4.75 11.89
N ILE A 21 13.64 -3.43 12.11
CA ILE A 21 12.58 -2.51 11.67
C ILE A 21 12.45 -2.54 10.15
N PHE A 22 13.58 -2.51 9.43
CA PHE A 22 13.61 -2.57 7.96
C PHE A 22 12.93 -3.84 7.42
N ILE A 23 13.29 -5.02 7.94
CA ILE A 23 12.68 -6.29 7.53
C ILE A 23 11.18 -6.29 7.85
N ARG A 24 10.78 -5.77 9.02
CA ARG A 24 9.36 -5.68 9.39
C ARG A 24 8.59 -4.77 8.44
N ALA A 25 9.15 -3.63 8.07
CA ALA A 25 8.52 -2.68 7.15
C ALA A 25 8.35 -3.29 5.75
N VAL A 26 9.38 -3.95 5.21
CA VAL A 26 9.32 -4.62 3.91
C VAL A 26 8.27 -5.73 3.90
N ARG A 27 8.18 -6.52 4.98
CA ARG A 27 7.16 -7.58 5.11
C ARG A 27 5.75 -7.05 5.38
N SER A 28 5.60 -5.79 5.77
CA SER A 28 4.30 -5.19 6.10
C SER A 28 3.44 -4.87 4.87
N GLY A 29 3.84 -5.29 3.66
CA GLY A 29 3.04 -5.13 2.45
C GLY A 29 2.84 -3.67 2.04
N GLN A 30 3.68 -2.74 2.50
CA GLN A 30 3.59 -1.32 2.11
C GLN A 30 3.79 -1.10 0.60
N PHE A 31 4.21 -2.14 -0.13
CA PHE A 31 4.36 -2.16 -1.58
C PHE A 31 3.17 -2.80 -2.32
N ASP A 32 2.13 -3.24 -1.61
CA ASP A 32 0.95 -3.85 -2.25
C ASP A 32 0.01 -2.79 -2.88
N ASP A 33 0.29 -1.50 -2.67
CA ASP A 33 -0.47 -0.37 -3.25
C ASP A 33 0.20 0.15 -4.55
N ASP A 34 0.67 -0.78 -5.40
CA ASP A 34 1.26 -0.50 -6.72
C ASP A 34 0.20 -0.10 -7.78
N TYR A 35 -1.09 -0.20 -7.45
CA TYR A 35 -2.20 0.24 -8.31
C TYR A 35 -2.74 1.58 -7.85
N THR A 36 -2.14 2.65 -8.38
CA THR A 36 -2.53 4.02 -8.08
C THR A 36 -4.02 4.26 -8.36
N PRO A 37 -4.78 4.87 -7.43
CA PRO A 37 -6.21 5.16 -7.60
C PRO A 37 -6.52 5.98 -8.86
N SER A 38 -5.56 6.75 -9.38
CA SER A 38 -5.69 7.52 -10.62
C SER A 38 -5.82 6.65 -11.87
N VAL A 39 -5.21 5.45 -11.90
CA VAL A 39 -5.30 4.51 -13.03
C VAL A 39 -6.67 3.85 -13.04
N ARG A 40 -7.17 3.44 -11.87
CA ARG A 40 -8.51 2.88 -11.70
C ARG A 40 -9.58 3.87 -12.15
N MET A 41 -9.47 5.13 -11.75
CA MET A 41 -10.46 6.15 -12.09
C MET A 41 -10.51 6.46 -13.60
N LEU A 42 -9.36 6.48 -14.28
CA LEU A 42 -9.27 6.74 -15.73
C LEU A 42 -9.92 5.64 -16.58
N PHE A 43 -9.84 4.38 -16.17
CA PHE A 43 -10.36 3.23 -16.92
C PHE A 43 -11.76 2.78 -16.46
N GLU A 44 -12.17 3.10 -15.23
CA GLU A 44 -13.55 2.88 -14.76
C GLU A 44 -14.55 3.81 -15.47
N ASP A 45 -14.12 5.03 -15.86
CA ASP A 45 -14.94 5.98 -16.62
C ASP A 45 -15.24 5.52 -18.05
N GLU A 46 -14.33 4.78 -18.70
CA GLU A 46 -14.59 4.21 -20.03
C GLU A 46 -15.56 3.02 -19.97
N LEU A 47 -15.44 2.14 -18.97
CA LEU A 47 -16.32 0.98 -18.81
C LEU A 47 -17.77 1.36 -18.44
N LYS A 48 -17.98 2.52 -17.80
CA LYS A 48 -19.31 3.04 -17.48
C LYS A 48 -20.07 3.55 -18.72
N ASN A 49 -19.35 3.96 -19.77
CA ASN A 49 -19.95 4.42 -21.03
C ASN A 49 -20.37 3.27 -21.97
N SER A 50 -19.89 2.03 -21.74
CA SER A 50 -20.23 0.85 -22.54
C SER A 50 -21.35 -0.03 -21.97
N LYS A 51 -21.83 0.19 -20.73
CA LYS A 51 -23.00 -0.54 -20.25
C LYS A 51 -24.26 0.10 -20.85
N PRO A 52 -25.10 -0.65 -21.59
CA PRO A 52 -26.38 -0.11 -22.01
C PRO A 52 -27.14 0.28 -20.74
N LYS A 53 -27.57 1.53 -20.65
CA LYS A 53 -28.51 1.98 -19.64
C LYS A 53 -29.81 1.22 -19.85
N THR A 54 -29.97 0.07 -19.20
CA THR A 54 -31.29 -0.51 -18.98
C THR A 54 -32.00 0.42 -18.02
N ASN A 55 -32.75 1.36 -18.59
CA ASN A 55 -33.71 2.18 -17.87
C ASN A 55 -34.78 1.24 -17.30
N ILE A 56 -34.66 0.88 -16.03
CA ILE A 56 -35.78 0.31 -15.28
C ILE A 56 -36.63 1.50 -14.83
N ASN A 57 -37.42 2.04 -15.76
CA ASN A 57 -38.62 2.78 -15.41
C ASN A 57 -39.72 1.73 -15.16
N SER A 58 -39.94 1.39 -13.91
CA SER A 58 -41.16 0.71 -13.48
C SER A 58 -41.90 1.64 -12.54
N GLU A 59 -42.54 2.64 -13.13
CA GLU A 59 -43.63 3.36 -12.49
C GLU A 59 -44.95 2.78 -13.02
N ASN A 60 -45.61 2.06 -12.12
CA ASN A 60 -47.06 1.99 -11.96
C ASN A 60 -47.92 1.20 -12.99
N GLN A 61 -48.34 -0.02 -12.62
CA GLN A 61 -49.70 -0.53 -12.92
C GLN A 61 -50.20 -1.50 -11.82
N ILE A 62 -51.27 -1.06 -11.13
CA ILE A 62 -52.26 -1.76 -10.27
C ILE A 62 -51.87 -2.03 -8.81
#